data_AF-A0A426Z0I9-F1
#
_entry.id   AF-A0A426Z0I9-F1
#
_cell.length_a   1.000
_cell.length_b   1.000
_cell.length_c   1.000
_cell.angle_alpha   90.00
_cell.angle_beta   90.00
_cell.angle_gamma   90.00
#
_symmetry.space_group_name_H-M   'P 1'
#
loop_
_entity.id
_entity.type
_entity.pdbx_description
1 polymer ?
#
loop_
_entity_poly.entity_id
_entity_poly.type
_entity_poly.pdbx_seq_one_letter_code
_entity_poly.pdbx_strand_id
1 'polypeptide(L)'
;MELLTGLMALDENRPEESRYLVSWFCQMKTTKENLKGVIDPALVVTDENFESISIIAELAGHCAAREPQQRPDMGHAVNVLVQLAEKWRPMSDDQDEYLGIDLQQPLLQMVKGWQAADGTTDVSSLSLDDSKGSIPARPAGFAESFTSADGR
;
A
#
# COMPACT_ATOMS: atom_id res chain seq x y z
N MET A 1 6.78 -6.55 12.49
CA MET A 1 6.81 -5.90 13.82
C MET A 1 6.00 -4.63 13.78
N GLU A 2 6.33 -3.65 12.93
CA GLU A 2 5.53 -2.42 12.78
C GLU A 2 4.04 -2.72 12.50
N LEU A 3 3.75 -3.64 11.57
CA LEU A 3 2.37 -4.07 11.28
C LEU A 3 1.64 -4.73 12.45
N LEU A 4 2.38 -5.36 13.38
CA LEU A 4 1.75 -6.02 14.54
C LEU A 4 1.46 -5.03 15.66
N THR A 5 2.26 -3.99 15.81
CA THR A 5 2.23 -3.09 16.97
C THR A 5 1.72 -1.69 16.65
N GLY A 6 1.64 -1.31 15.37
CA GLY A 6 1.32 0.06 14.93
C GLY A 6 2.43 1.08 15.27
N LEU A 7 3.62 0.61 15.64
CA LEU A 7 4.73 1.45 16.09
C LEU A 7 5.79 1.59 14.99
N MET A 8 6.42 2.76 14.90
CA MET A 8 7.56 2.98 14.01
C MET A 8 8.80 2.18 14.43
N ALA A 9 9.60 1.72 13.46
CA ALA A 9 10.83 0.96 13.69
C ALA A 9 11.85 1.68 14.60
N LEU A 10 11.95 3.00 14.47
CA LEU A 10 12.76 3.89 15.29
C LEU A 10 11.92 5.10 15.71
N ASP A 11 11.90 5.41 17.00
CA ASP A 11 11.23 6.60 17.54
C ASP A 11 12.05 7.20 18.68
N GLU A 12 12.65 8.36 18.42
CA GLU A 12 13.52 9.07 19.37
C GLU A 12 12.76 9.61 20.59
N ASN A 13 11.43 9.76 20.50
CA ASN A 13 10.60 10.25 21.59
C ASN A 13 10.26 9.15 22.62
N ARG A 14 10.51 7.88 22.29
CA ARG A 14 10.32 6.76 23.21
C ARG A 14 11.50 6.60 24.17
N PRO A 15 11.27 6.00 25.35
CA PRO A 15 12.34 5.56 26.26
C PRO A 15 13.41 4.74 25.55
N GLU A 16 14.64 4.76 26.06
CA GLU A 16 15.79 4.08 25.44
C GLU A 16 15.52 2.58 25.21
N GLU A 17 14.78 1.95 26.11
CA GLU A 17 14.43 0.53 26.07
C GLU A 17 13.44 0.19 24.94
N SER A 18 12.64 1.16 24.47
CA SER A 18 11.63 0.99 23.42
C SER A 18 11.87 1.83 22.17
N ARG A 19 12.96 2.60 22.13
CA ARG A 19 13.36 3.42 20.97
C ARG A 19 13.48 2.59 19.70
N TYR A 20 14.21 1.48 19.77
CA TYR A 20 14.37 0.53 18.67
C TYR A 20 13.34 -0.59 18.78
N LEU A 21 12.41 -0.64 17.83
CA LEU A 21 11.30 -1.58 17.85
C LEU A 21 11.76 -3.03 17.90
N VAL A 22 12.81 -3.40 17.15
CA VAL A 22 13.30 -4.79 17.09
C VAL A 22 13.78 -5.28 18.46
N SER A 23 14.60 -4.47 19.15
CA SER A 23 15.14 -4.83 20.47
C SER A 23 14.02 -5.03 21.48
N TRP A 24 13.10 -4.07 21.53
CA TRP A 24 11.97 -4.07 22.44
C TRP A 24 10.97 -5.19 22.15
N PHE A 25 10.57 -5.37 20.89
CA PHE A 25 9.61 -6.39 20.48
C PHE A 25 10.13 -7.81 20.78
N CYS A 26 11.43 -8.06 20.58
CA CYS A 26 12.04 -9.34 20.91
C CYS A 26 11.94 -9.68 22.40
N GLN A 27 11.90 -8.69 23.30
CA GLN A 27 11.64 -8.91 24.72
C GLN A 27 10.15 -9.17 24.96
N MET A 28 9.28 -8.35 24.37
CA MET A 28 7.83 -8.42 24.58
C MET A 28 7.19 -9.69 24.03
N LYS A 29 7.70 -10.26 22.93
CA LYS A 29 7.16 -11.50 22.33
C LYS A 29 7.41 -12.77 23.15
N THR A 30 8.17 -12.70 24.26
CA THR A 30 8.59 -13.87 25.04
C THR A 30 7.44 -14.55 25.79
N THR A 31 6.43 -13.77 26.19
CA THR A 31 5.24 -14.30 26.87
C THR A 31 3.98 -13.91 26.12
N LYS A 32 2.97 -14.77 26.20
CA LYS A 32 1.67 -14.56 25.53
C LYS A 32 1.00 -13.28 26.02
N GLU A 33 1.09 -13.01 27.32
CA GLU A 33 0.49 -11.84 27.97
C GLU A 33 1.16 -10.54 27.51
N ASN A 34 2.50 -10.53 27.44
CA ASN A 34 3.24 -9.36 26.95
C ASN A 34 2.97 -9.13 25.47
N LEU A 35 2.94 -10.19 24.66
CA LEU A 35 2.61 -10.07 23.24
C LEU A 35 1.20 -9.50 23.04
N LYS A 36 0.19 -10.00 23.78
CA LYS A 36 -1.17 -9.45 23.77
C LYS A 36 -1.21 -7.95 24.10
N GLY A 37 -0.36 -7.50 25.03
CA GLY A 37 -0.30 -6.11 25.45
C GLY A 37 0.35 -5.13 24.46
N VAL A 38 1.10 -5.64 23.46
CA VAL A 38 1.81 -4.79 22.47
C VAL A 38 1.22 -4.82 21.07
N ILE A 39 0.24 -5.70 20.83
CA ILE A 39 -0.45 -5.75 19.55
C ILE A 39 -1.25 -4.46 19.36
N ASP A 40 -1.25 -3.95 18.13
CA ASP A 40 -2.02 -2.79 17.73
C ASP A 40 -3.51 -2.98 18.12
N PRO A 41 -4.10 -2.07 18.91
CA PRO A 41 -5.51 -2.13 19.27
C PRO A 41 -6.46 -2.20 18.06
N ALA A 42 -6.04 -1.71 16.89
CA ALA A 42 -6.81 -1.78 15.66
C ALA A 42 -6.99 -3.22 15.12
N LEU A 43 -6.13 -4.17 15.51
CA LEU A 43 -6.16 -5.55 15.02
C LEU A 43 -7.21 -6.45 15.73
N VAL A 44 -7.98 -5.91 16.69
CA VAL A 44 -9.04 -6.61 17.46
C VAL A 44 -8.68 -8.08 17.76
N VAL A 45 -7.93 -8.29 18.84
CA VAL A 45 -7.41 -9.62 19.20
C VAL A 45 -8.52 -10.51 19.78
N THR A 46 -8.78 -11.64 19.13
CA THR A 46 -9.62 -12.75 19.61
C THR A 46 -8.74 -13.95 19.92
N ASP A 47 -9.21 -14.92 20.68
CA ASP A 47 -8.40 -16.13 20.93
C ASP A 47 -8.19 -16.97 19.65
N GLU A 48 -9.06 -16.84 18.65
CA GLU A 48 -8.95 -17.52 17.34
C GLU A 48 -7.85 -16.89 16.47
N ASN A 49 -7.78 -15.54 16.39
CA ASN A 49 -6.77 -14.86 15.59
C ASN A 49 -5.42 -14.70 16.31
N PHE A 50 -5.41 -14.84 17.64
CA PHE A 50 -4.18 -14.68 18.40
C PHE A 50 -3.13 -15.73 18.03
N GLU A 51 -3.55 -16.95 17.67
CA GLU A 51 -2.65 -18.00 17.24
C GLU A 51 -1.89 -17.60 15.97
N SER A 52 -2.59 -17.07 14.95
CA SER A 52 -1.95 -16.59 13.72
C SER A 52 -1.06 -15.37 13.98
N ILE A 53 -1.46 -14.46 14.86
CA ILE A 53 -0.63 -13.33 15.29
C ILE A 53 0.65 -13.82 15.98
N SER A 54 0.57 -14.83 16.84
CA SER A 54 1.72 -15.42 17.52
C SER A 54 2.72 -16.00 16.51
N ILE A 55 2.24 -16.72 15.50
CA ILE A 55 3.09 -17.25 14.41
C ILE A 55 3.78 -16.11 13.65
N ILE A 56 3.06 -15.03 13.31
CA ILE A 56 3.65 -13.87 12.62
C ILE A 56 4.68 -13.17 13.51
N ALA A 57 4.42 -13.06 14.82
CA ALA A 57 5.35 -12.47 15.79
C ALA A 57 6.64 -13.29 15.91
N GLU A 58 6.54 -14.61 15.94
CA GLU A 58 7.69 -15.52 15.93
C GLU A 58 8.49 -15.39 14.63
N LEU A 59 7.82 -15.44 13.49
CA LEU A 59 8.46 -15.27 12.18
C LEU A 59 9.19 -13.94 12.09
N ALA A 60 8.56 -12.84 12.51
CA ALA A 60 9.19 -11.52 12.52
C ALA A 60 10.46 -11.49 13.38
N GLY A 61 10.44 -12.17 14.53
CA GLY A 61 11.61 -12.33 15.39
C GLY A 61 12.76 -13.08 14.70
N HIS A 62 12.46 -14.19 14.00
CA HIS A 62 13.46 -14.95 13.25
C HIS A 62 14.04 -14.14 12.07
N CYS A 63 13.21 -13.43 11.32
CA CYS A 63 13.66 -12.55 10.23
C CYS A 63 14.61 -11.43 10.72
N ALA A 64 14.39 -10.93 11.93
CA ALA A 64 15.20 -9.89 12.55
C ALA A 64 16.34 -10.43 13.45
N ALA A 65 16.65 -11.73 13.39
CA ALA A 65 17.70 -12.32 14.20
C ALA A 65 19.05 -11.62 13.99
N ARG A 66 19.85 -11.50 15.04
CA ARG A 66 21.15 -10.84 14.98
C ARG A 66 22.11 -11.61 14.08
N GLU A 67 22.16 -12.92 14.25
CA GLU A 67 22.97 -13.83 13.44
C GLU A 67 22.29 -14.16 12.10
N PRO A 68 22.94 -13.94 10.95
CA PRO A 68 22.36 -14.21 9.63
C PRO A 68 21.89 -15.65 9.43
N GLN A 69 22.57 -16.63 10.05
CA GLN A 69 22.27 -18.05 9.92
C GLN A 69 20.96 -18.46 10.60
N GLN A 70 20.44 -17.62 11.52
CA GLN A 70 19.15 -17.83 12.17
C GLN A 70 17.99 -17.20 11.41
N ARG A 71 18.29 -16.40 10.38
CA ARG A 71 17.26 -15.78 9.54
C ARG A 71 16.77 -16.80 8.53
N PRO A 72 15.45 -16.98 8.40
CA PRO A 72 14.90 -17.84 7.37
C PRO A 72 15.16 -17.22 5.99
N ASP A 73 15.24 -18.06 4.97
CA ASP A 73 15.15 -17.61 3.59
C ASP A 73 13.78 -16.93 3.35
N MET A 74 13.75 -15.94 2.45
CA MET A 74 12.52 -15.22 2.15
C MET A 74 11.42 -16.13 1.61
N GLY A 75 11.76 -17.21 0.88
CA GLY A 75 10.80 -18.22 0.45
C GLY A 75 10.14 -18.94 1.62
N HIS A 76 10.88 -19.22 2.69
CA HIS A 76 10.31 -19.79 3.92
C HIS A 76 9.38 -18.80 4.61
N ALA A 77 9.78 -17.53 4.73
CA ALA A 77 8.93 -16.48 5.31
C ALA A 77 7.61 -16.32 4.55
N VAL A 78 7.66 -16.29 3.21
CA VAL A 78 6.46 -16.22 2.36
C VAL A 78 5.58 -17.46 2.55
N ASN A 79 6.16 -18.67 2.59
CA ASN A 79 5.39 -19.90 2.75
C ASN A 79 4.64 -19.96 4.10
N VAL A 80 5.23 -19.42 5.16
CA VAL A 80 4.55 -19.28 6.46
C VAL A 80 3.40 -18.27 6.35
N LEU A 81 3.66 -17.08 5.79
CA LEU A 81 2.63 -16.03 5.67
C LEU A 81 1.46 -16.43 4.76
N VAL A 82 1.70 -17.14 3.66
CA VAL A 82 0.67 -17.57 2.72
C VAL A 82 -0.33 -18.54 3.36
N GLN A 83 0.11 -19.36 4.32
CA GLN A 83 -0.80 -20.27 5.05
C GLN A 83 -1.73 -19.51 6.00
N LEU A 84 -1.36 -18.30 6.40
CA LEU A 84 -2.13 -17.46 7.32
C LEU A 84 -2.97 -16.41 6.59
N ALA A 85 -2.62 -16.09 5.35
CA ALA A 85 -3.39 -15.19 4.50
C ALA A 85 -4.50 -15.96 3.79
N GLU A 86 -5.75 -15.84 4.26
CA GLU A 86 -6.89 -16.13 3.39
C GLU A 86 -6.81 -15.25 2.13
N LYS A 87 -7.41 -15.69 1.01
CA LYS A 87 -7.42 -14.93 -0.25
C LYS A 87 -7.94 -13.51 0.03
N TRP A 88 -7.00 -12.57 0.16
CA TRP A 88 -7.32 -11.16 0.26
C TRP A 88 -8.15 -10.80 -0.97
N ARG A 89 -9.38 -10.35 -0.73
CA ARG A 89 -10.21 -9.75 -1.76
C ARG A 89 -10.11 -8.25 -1.56
N PRO A 90 -9.75 -7.47 -2.59
CA PRO A 90 -9.97 -6.03 -2.51
C PRO A 90 -11.43 -5.84 -2.12
N MET A 91 -11.70 -5.08 -1.06
CA MET A 91 -13.05 -4.59 -0.83
C MET A 91 -13.43 -3.87 -2.12
N SER A 92 -14.52 -4.30 -2.77
CA SER A 92 -15.12 -3.53 -3.84
C SER A 92 -15.58 -2.25 -3.19
N ASP A 93 -14.79 -1.20 -3.31
CA ASP A 93 -15.22 0.13 -2.94
C ASP A 93 -16.26 0.52 -3.99
N ASP A 94 -17.54 0.22 -3.71
CA ASP A 94 -18.67 0.54 -4.57
C ASP A 94 -18.98 2.06 -4.57
N GLN A 95 -17.97 2.90 -4.32
CA GLN A 95 -18.10 4.35 -4.21
C GLN A 95 -16.88 5.06 -4.78
N ASP A 96 -16.60 4.80 -6.05
CA ASP A 96 -16.13 5.85 -6.94
C ASP A 96 -16.89 5.66 -8.25
N GLU A 97 -17.74 6.64 -8.60
CA GLU A 97 -18.14 6.87 -9.99
C GLU A 97 -16.86 7.17 -10.78
N TYR A 98 -16.15 6.11 -11.14
CA TYR A 98 -14.96 6.15 -11.97
C TYR A 98 -15.44 6.56 -13.37
N LEU A 99 -15.36 7.87 -13.64
CA LEU A 99 -15.36 8.43 -14.98
C LEU A 99 -14.06 8.05 -15.72
N GLY A 100 -13.71 6.77 -15.69
CA GLY A 100 -12.61 6.22 -16.44
C GLY A 100 -13.09 5.27 -17.52
N ILE A 101 -12.13 4.83 -18.32
CA ILE A 101 -12.36 4.18 -19.60
C ILE A 101 -12.94 2.78 -19.34
N ASP A 102 -14.17 2.52 -19.81
CA ASP A 102 -14.79 1.19 -19.80
C ASP A 102 -13.99 0.22 -20.69
N LEU A 103 -13.17 -0.62 -20.05
CA LEU A 103 -12.36 -1.65 -20.70
C LEU A 103 -13.18 -2.88 -21.14
N GLN A 104 -14.49 -2.93 -20.87
CA GLN A 104 -15.35 -4.02 -21.35
C GLN A 104 -15.68 -3.90 -22.85
N GLN A 105 -15.38 -2.77 -23.48
CA GLN A 105 -15.56 -2.60 -24.92
C GLN A 105 -14.37 -3.17 -25.70
N PRO A 106 -14.60 -3.91 -26.80
CA PRO A 106 -13.53 -4.31 -27.70
C PRO A 106 -12.75 -3.09 -28.20
N LEU A 107 -11.43 -3.18 -28.21
CA LEU A 107 -10.51 -2.08 -28.57
C LEU A 107 -10.90 -1.40 -29.91
N LEU A 108 -11.37 -2.18 -30.88
CA LEU A 108 -11.83 -1.67 -32.17
C LEU A 108 -13.00 -0.68 -32.06
N GLN A 109 -13.90 -0.88 -31.10
CA GLN A 109 -15.07 -0.03 -30.88
C GLN A 109 -14.68 1.30 -30.22
N MET A 110 -13.70 1.26 -29.32
CA MET A 110 -13.12 2.46 -28.71
C MET A 110 -12.44 3.34 -29.76
N VAL A 111 -11.64 2.74 -30.64
CA VAL A 111 -10.95 3.47 -31.74
C VAL A 111 -11.95 4.16 -32.66
N LYS A 112 -13.07 3.51 -32.98
CA LYS A 112 -14.15 4.13 -33.78
C LYS A 112 -14.76 5.35 -33.11
N GLY A 113 -14.95 5.29 -31.79
CA GLY A 113 -15.45 6.42 -31.00
C GLY A 113 -14.50 7.62 -31.04
N TRP A 114 -13.20 7.38 -30.92
CA TRP A 114 -12.18 8.44 -31.00
C TRP A 114 -12.11 9.07 -32.39
N GLN A 115 -12.18 8.27 -33.45
CA GLN A 115 -12.21 8.77 -34.84
C GLN A 115 -13.46 9.58 -35.14
N ALA A 116 -14.59 9.27 -34.52
CA ALA A 116 -15.84 10.02 -34.69
C ALA A 116 -15.82 11.37 -33.94
N ALA A 117 -15.13 11.44 -32.80
CA ALA A 117 -15.00 12.66 -31.99
C ALA A 117 -14.10 13.73 -32.65
N ASP A 118 -13.13 13.31 -33.47
CA ASP A 118 -12.23 14.22 -34.22
C ASP A 118 -12.88 14.85 -35.48
N GLY A 119 -14.07 14.38 -35.88
CA GLY A 119 -14.69 14.73 -37.16
C GLY A 119 -15.74 15.85 -37.13
N THR A 120 -16.00 16.48 -35.98
CA THR A 120 -17.09 17.47 -35.83
C THR A 120 -16.61 18.78 -35.21
N THR A 121 -15.86 19.59 -35.95
CA THR A 121 -15.62 21.01 -35.64
C THR A 121 -15.57 21.86 -36.91
N ASP A 122 -16.73 21.97 -37.58
CA ASP A 122 -17.03 23.17 -38.37
C ASP A 122 -17.63 24.21 -37.42
N VAL A 123 -16.83 25.17 -36.96
CA VAL A 123 -17.01 26.62 -37.19
C VAL A 123 -15.99 27.48 -36.43
N SER A 124 -15.36 28.38 -37.20
CA SER A 124 -14.73 29.64 -36.82
C SER A 124 -13.30 29.61 -36.27
N SER A 125 -12.38 29.88 -37.20
CA SER A 125 -11.04 30.39 -37.01
C SER A 125 -10.94 31.48 -35.93
N LEU A 126 -10.23 31.17 -34.86
CA LEU A 126 -9.27 32.11 -34.26
C LEU A 126 -7.96 31.34 -34.09
N SER A 127 -6.97 31.75 -34.86
CA SER A 127 -5.61 31.23 -34.76
C SER A 127 -5.04 31.58 -33.40
N LEU A 128 -4.85 30.57 -32.54
CA LEU A 128 -3.86 30.61 -31.49
C LEU A 128 -3.16 29.26 -31.49
N ASP A 129 -1.91 29.33 -31.90
CA ASP A 129 -0.87 28.32 -31.80
C ASP A 129 -0.85 27.74 -30.39
N ASP A 130 -1.30 26.49 -30.22
CA ASP A 130 -0.72 25.61 -29.20
C ASP A 130 -1.07 24.15 -29.49
N SER A 131 -0.05 23.41 -29.90
CA SER A 131 -0.11 21.98 -30.18
C SER A 131 -0.20 21.19 -28.85
N LYS A 132 -1.39 21.12 -28.26
CA LYS A 132 -1.69 20.35 -27.03
C LYS A 132 -2.85 19.36 -27.17
N GLY A 133 -3.19 18.96 -28.40
CA GLY A 133 -4.30 18.02 -28.68
C GLY A 133 -4.07 16.56 -28.29
N SER A 134 -2.93 16.22 -27.65
CA SER A 134 -2.57 14.81 -27.37
C SER A 134 -2.57 14.45 -25.88
N ILE A 135 -2.97 15.35 -24.99
CA ILE A 135 -2.94 15.09 -23.53
C ILE A 135 -4.38 14.97 -23.02
N PRO A 136 -4.76 13.86 -22.36
CA PRO A 136 -6.05 13.72 -21.69
C PRO A 136 -6.28 14.85 -20.69
N ALA A 137 -7.55 15.21 -20.47
CA ALA A 137 -7.92 16.23 -19.49
C ALA A 137 -7.30 15.91 -18.12
N ARG A 138 -6.70 16.93 -17.52
CA ARG A 138 -5.93 16.82 -16.27
C ARG A 138 -6.86 16.45 -15.11
N PRO A 139 -6.53 15.44 -14.29
CA PRO A 139 -7.33 15.08 -13.13
C PRO A 139 -7.39 16.25 -12.13
N ALA A 140 -8.56 16.43 -11.51
CA ALA A 140 -8.77 17.47 -10.50
C ALA A 140 -7.79 17.28 -9.34
N GLY A 141 -7.04 18.32 -8.98
CA GLY A 141 -6.06 18.31 -7.89
C GLY A 141 -4.59 18.13 -8.30
N PHE A 142 -4.29 17.95 -9.59
CA PHE A 142 -2.91 17.97 -10.08
C PHE A 142 -2.35 19.40 -10.13
N ALA A 143 -1.03 19.64 -10.00
CA ALA A 143 -0.43 20.99 -9.95
C ALA A 143 -0.30 21.68 -11.32
N GLU A 144 -0.49 23.01 -11.38
CA GLU A 144 -0.56 23.80 -12.63
C GLU A 144 0.78 23.98 -13.35
N SER A 145 1.90 23.80 -12.64
CA SER A 145 3.25 23.84 -13.20
C SER A 145 4.24 23.40 -12.15
N PHE A 146 5.19 22.56 -12.55
CA PHE A 146 6.40 22.32 -11.77
C PHE A 146 7.42 23.38 -12.15
N THR A 147 7.85 24.19 -11.19
CA THR A 147 9.01 25.06 -11.37
C THR A 147 10.25 24.35 -10.84
N SER A 148 11.44 24.72 -11.31
CA SER A 148 12.70 24.15 -10.82
C SER A 148 12.95 24.40 -9.32
N ALA A 149 12.10 25.18 -8.65
CA ALA A 149 12.17 25.46 -7.22
C ALA A 149 11.42 24.44 -6.33
N ASP A 150 10.55 23.60 -6.91
CA ASP A 150 9.73 22.62 -6.16
C ASP A 150 10.48 21.32 -5.78
N GLY A 151 11.77 21.20 -6.10
CA GLY A 151 12.59 20.00 -5.90
C GLY A 151 13.53 20.06 -4.70
N ARG A 152 13.10 20.57 -3.54
CA ARG A 152 13.90 20.59 -2.31
C ARG A 152 13.24 19.89 -1.14
#